data_AF-A0A528BN08-F1
#
_entry.id   AF-A0A528BN08-F1
#
_cell.length_a   1.000
_cell.length_b   1.000
_cell.length_c   1.000
_cell.angle_alpha   90.00
_cell.angle_beta   90.00
_cell.angle_gamma   90.00
#
_symmetry.space_group_name_H-M   'P 1'
#
loop_
_entity.id
_entity.type
_entity.pdbx_description
1 polymer ?
#
loop_
_entity_poly.entity_id
_entity_poly.type
_entity_poly.pdbx_seq_one_letter_code
_entity_poly.pdbx_strand_id
1 'polypeptide(L)'
;HWRGAKPVRPAQKAEETMFTGVDRDAVVGALRSDGLFSGLALPPTIHEEIASFAQRTPCFGNFDRRLEFLPAEHAAAEKHFGRPLLSGHFFERVLDCNAALTVQRDPLLLDIAAHYLGSQAKLITTRVWWSFPTSSVSDAEKNLASLGKYHFDLDDWRMLKFFFYLNPVDAETGPHVYVRGSHNRRILKHQMTLLVGHPAEEVLKVYGAQSPITLTGEAGLGFVEDPFG
;
A
#
# COMPACT_ATOMS: atom_id res chain seq x y z
N HIS A 1 15.25 -15.74 12.45
CA HIS A 1 16.68 -16.06 12.25
C HIS A 1 16.88 -16.65 10.85
N TRP A 2 17.56 -15.91 9.98
CA TRP A 2 17.75 -16.14 8.53
C TRP A 2 18.79 -17.21 8.17
N ARG A 3 19.29 -17.95 9.15
CA ARG A 3 20.51 -18.73 9.02
C ARG A 3 20.38 -20.03 8.20
N GLY A 4 19.18 -20.35 7.70
CA GLY A 4 18.93 -21.58 6.93
C GLY A 4 18.17 -21.39 5.61
N ALA A 5 17.81 -20.17 5.22
CA ALA A 5 17.14 -19.96 3.94
C ALA A 5 18.15 -20.10 2.80
N LYS A 6 17.84 -20.95 1.80
CA LYS A 6 18.70 -21.08 0.62
C LYS A 6 18.81 -19.72 -0.08
N PRO A 7 20.01 -19.34 -0.57
CA PRO A 7 20.17 -18.11 -1.33
C PRO A 7 19.21 -18.11 -2.52
N VAL A 8 18.47 -17.01 -2.65
CA VAL A 8 17.60 -16.78 -3.80
C VAL A 8 18.51 -16.54 -5.00
N ARG A 9 18.30 -17.28 -6.09
CA ARG A 9 19.00 -17.00 -7.34
C ARG A 9 18.36 -15.76 -7.97
N PRO A 10 19.15 -14.84 -8.54
CA PRO A 10 18.60 -13.71 -9.28
C PRO A 10 17.60 -14.18 -10.34
N ALA A 11 16.48 -13.49 -10.48
CA ALA A 11 15.53 -13.78 -11.54
C ALA A 11 16.20 -13.61 -12.92
N GLN A 12 16.10 -14.61 -13.79
CA GLN A 12 16.67 -14.60 -15.15
C GLN A 12 16.08 -13.51 -16.07
N LYS A 13 14.97 -12.89 -15.66
CA LYS A 13 14.21 -11.88 -16.42
C LYS A 13 14.24 -10.49 -15.78
N ALA A 14 15.12 -10.23 -14.81
CA ALA A 14 15.20 -8.91 -14.17
C ALA A 14 15.43 -7.77 -15.18
N GLU A 15 16.04 -8.05 -16.33
CA GLU A 15 16.25 -7.09 -17.43
C GLU A 15 14.95 -6.69 -18.17
N GLU A 16 13.83 -7.40 -17.97
CA GLU A 16 12.52 -7.09 -18.58
C GLU A 16 11.65 -6.18 -17.69
N THR A 17 12.17 -5.68 -16.56
CA THR A 17 11.38 -4.85 -15.62
C THR A 17 11.00 -3.49 -16.21
N MET A 18 9.81 -3.00 -15.85
CA MET A 18 9.39 -1.63 -16.18
C MET A 18 10.07 -0.56 -15.32
N PHE A 19 10.71 -0.94 -14.21
CA PHE A 19 11.35 -0.04 -13.25
C PHE A 19 12.82 0.21 -13.61
N THR A 20 13.03 0.97 -14.69
CA THR A 20 14.38 1.25 -15.20
C THR A 20 15.25 1.98 -14.17
N GLY A 21 16.49 1.51 -13.99
CA GLY A 21 17.47 2.15 -13.09
C GLY A 21 17.29 1.83 -11.62
N VAL A 22 16.34 0.96 -11.24
CA VAL A 22 16.16 0.51 -9.87
C VAL A 22 17.06 -0.69 -9.57
N ASP A 23 18.00 -0.51 -8.65
CA ASP A 23 18.84 -1.59 -8.15
C ASP A 23 18.12 -2.37 -7.03
N ARG A 24 17.82 -3.64 -7.28
CA ARG A 24 17.18 -4.54 -6.31
C ARG A 24 17.94 -4.63 -4.99
N ASP A 25 19.27 -4.66 -5.02
CA ASP A 25 20.04 -4.82 -3.77
C ASP A 25 19.97 -3.57 -2.91
N ALA A 26 19.92 -2.38 -3.53
CA ALA A 26 19.65 -1.13 -2.84
C ALA A 26 18.24 -1.12 -2.22
N VAL A 27 17.22 -1.57 -2.95
CA VAL A 27 15.83 -1.67 -2.43
C VAL A 27 15.75 -2.62 -1.24
N VAL A 28 16.32 -3.83 -1.36
CA VAL A 28 16.33 -4.83 -0.29
C VAL A 28 17.14 -4.34 0.91
N GLY A 29 18.23 -3.61 0.67
CA GLY A 29 19.02 -2.94 1.71
C GLY A 29 18.18 -1.96 2.51
N ALA A 30 17.49 -1.04 1.83
CA ALA A 30 16.59 -0.05 2.45
C ALA A 30 15.44 -0.71 3.22
N LEU A 31 14.82 -1.76 2.66
CA LEU A 31 13.80 -2.52 3.39
C LEU A 31 14.35 -3.17 4.66
N ARG A 32 15.58 -3.68 4.65
CA ARG A 32 16.19 -4.29 5.84
C ARG A 32 16.58 -3.26 6.90
N SER A 33 17.06 -2.08 6.51
CA SER A 33 17.42 -1.00 7.45
C SER A 33 16.19 -0.28 7.98
N ASP A 34 15.36 0.21 7.07
CA ASP A 34 14.37 1.26 7.31
C ASP A 34 12.93 0.75 7.21
N GLY A 35 12.72 -0.41 6.60
CA GLY A 35 11.39 -1.00 6.40
C GLY A 35 10.65 -0.42 5.21
N LEU A 36 11.27 0.55 4.52
CA LEU A 36 10.64 1.32 3.46
C LEU A 36 11.67 1.66 2.37
N PHE A 37 11.25 1.59 1.12
CA PHE A 37 11.94 2.18 -0.02
C PHE A 37 10.94 2.95 -0.88
N SER A 38 11.28 4.19 -1.25
CA SER A 38 10.50 5.01 -2.19
C SER A 38 11.38 5.35 -3.40
N GLY A 39 10.76 5.42 -4.58
CA GLY A 39 11.48 5.65 -5.85
C GLY A 39 11.22 4.59 -6.91
N LEU A 40 10.23 3.70 -6.70
CA LEU A 40 9.69 2.92 -7.79
C LEU A 40 8.82 3.87 -8.65
N ALA A 41 8.95 3.83 -9.96
CA ALA A 41 8.17 4.68 -10.85
C ALA A 41 7.50 3.83 -11.94
N LEU A 42 6.17 3.81 -11.95
CA LEU A 42 5.43 3.22 -13.06
C LEU A 42 5.60 4.09 -14.31
N PRO A 43 5.82 3.51 -15.49
CA PRO A 43 5.75 4.25 -16.74
C PRO A 43 4.38 4.94 -16.92
N PRO A 44 4.32 6.10 -17.61
CA PRO A 44 3.07 6.81 -17.87
C PRO A 44 1.97 5.92 -18.45
N THR A 45 2.32 5.11 -19.44
CA THR A 45 1.38 4.18 -20.09
C THR A 45 0.76 3.18 -19.12
N ILE A 46 1.48 2.77 -18.07
CA ILE A 46 0.98 1.81 -17.08
C ILE A 46 0.08 2.50 -16.06
N HIS A 47 0.53 3.58 -15.42
CA HIS A 47 -0.29 4.20 -14.38
C HIS A 47 -1.53 4.91 -14.96
N GLU A 48 -1.45 5.46 -16.18
CA GLU A 48 -2.59 6.07 -16.86
C GLU A 48 -3.63 5.03 -17.28
N GLU A 49 -3.22 3.83 -17.74
CA GLU A 49 -4.15 2.75 -18.04
C GLU A 49 -4.89 2.28 -16.78
N ILE A 50 -4.17 2.09 -15.67
CA ILE A 50 -4.80 1.69 -14.39
C ILE A 50 -5.73 2.80 -13.90
N ALA A 51 -5.33 4.07 -13.98
CA ALA A 51 -6.17 5.21 -13.61
C ALA A 51 -7.44 5.28 -14.48
N SER A 52 -7.30 5.09 -15.80
CA SER A 52 -8.42 5.09 -16.73
C SER A 52 -9.39 3.93 -16.49
N PHE A 53 -8.88 2.74 -16.17
CA PHE A 53 -9.68 1.62 -15.69
C PHE A 53 -10.44 1.98 -14.41
N ALA A 54 -9.74 2.54 -13.42
CA ALA A 54 -10.34 2.91 -12.13
C ALA A 54 -11.38 4.01 -12.26
N GLN A 55 -11.31 4.89 -13.26
CA GLN A 55 -12.31 5.94 -13.50
C GLN A 55 -13.58 5.40 -14.19
N ARG A 56 -13.45 4.38 -15.04
CA ARG A 56 -14.55 3.88 -15.90
C ARG A 56 -15.24 2.63 -15.37
N THR A 57 -14.68 2.00 -14.36
CA THR A 57 -15.22 0.78 -13.76
C THR A 57 -15.91 1.12 -12.45
N PRO A 58 -17.14 0.63 -12.19
CA PRO A 58 -17.76 0.84 -10.89
C PRO A 58 -16.96 0.15 -9.78
N CYS A 59 -16.88 0.80 -8.62
CA CYS A 59 -16.21 0.31 -7.43
C CYS A 59 -17.24 0.09 -6.31
N PHE A 60 -16.78 -0.48 -5.19
CA PHE A 60 -17.61 -0.82 -4.05
C PHE A 60 -17.22 -0.01 -2.82
N GLY A 61 -18.19 0.68 -2.23
CA GLY A 61 -18.02 1.60 -1.12
C GLY A 61 -17.66 0.91 0.19
N ASN A 62 -16.68 1.42 0.93
CA ASN A 62 -16.34 1.00 2.30
C ASN A 62 -16.18 -0.53 2.48
N PHE A 63 -15.59 -1.22 1.48
CA PHE A 63 -15.47 -2.69 1.41
C PHE A 63 -16.80 -3.47 1.40
N ASP A 64 -17.94 -2.83 1.16
CA ASP A 64 -19.26 -3.46 1.07
C ASP A 64 -19.70 -3.62 -0.40
N ARG A 65 -19.83 -4.88 -0.86
CA ARG A 65 -20.22 -5.21 -2.24
C ARG A 65 -21.63 -4.78 -2.63
N ARG A 66 -22.45 -4.33 -1.67
CA ARG A 66 -23.78 -3.79 -1.93
C ARG A 66 -23.76 -2.30 -2.27
N LEU A 67 -22.66 -1.61 -1.99
CA LEU A 67 -22.48 -0.18 -2.21
C LEU A 67 -21.75 0.06 -3.54
N GLU A 68 -22.28 -0.44 -4.65
CA GLU A 68 -21.65 -0.28 -5.96
C GLU A 68 -21.95 1.11 -6.56
N PHE A 69 -20.92 1.79 -7.06
CA PHE A 69 -21.05 3.10 -7.70
C PHE A 69 -19.88 3.42 -8.64
N LEU A 70 -20.10 4.31 -9.62
CA LEU A 70 -19.01 4.90 -10.39
C LEU A 70 -18.29 5.97 -9.56
N PRO A 71 -16.94 6.01 -9.54
CA PRO A 71 -16.21 7.03 -8.77
C PRO A 71 -16.58 8.47 -9.12
N ALA A 72 -16.88 8.75 -10.39
CA ALA A 72 -17.33 10.06 -10.85
C ALA A 72 -18.72 10.46 -10.28
N GLU A 73 -19.50 9.50 -9.81
CA GLU A 73 -20.84 9.69 -9.24
C GLU A 73 -20.84 9.60 -7.70
N HIS A 74 -19.68 9.67 -7.05
CA HIS A 74 -19.51 9.51 -5.59
C HIS A 74 -20.53 10.30 -4.76
N ALA A 75 -20.69 11.61 -5.02
CA ALA A 75 -21.64 12.44 -4.28
C ALA A 75 -23.11 12.01 -4.48
N ALA A 76 -23.47 11.54 -5.68
CA ALA A 76 -24.80 11.00 -5.95
C ALA A 76 -25.01 9.66 -5.24
N ALA A 77 -23.97 8.82 -5.19
CA ALA A 77 -23.97 7.55 -4.49
C ALA A 77 -24.14 7.73 -2.97
N GLU A 78 -23.41 8.65 -2.34
CA GLU A 78 -23.60 8.96 -0.91
C GLU A 78 -25.04 9.37 -0.59
N LYS A 79 -25.63 10.23 -1.44
CA LYS A 79 -27.04 10.63 -1.31
C LYS A 79 -27.99 9.46 -1.50
N HIS A 80 -27.72 8.58 -2.47
CA HIS A 80 -28.56 7.42 -2.76
C HIS A 80 -28.54 6.40 -1.61
N PHE A 81 -27.35 6.07 -1.10
CA PHE A 81 -27.19 5.12 0.00
C PHE A 81 -27.47 5.73 1.38
N GLY A 82 -27.58 7.06 1.47
CA GLY A 82 -27.85 7.77 2.72
C GLY A 82 -26.72 7.66 3.74
N ARG A 83 -25.47 7.50 3.29
CA ARG A 83 -24.29 7.34 4.15
C ARG A 83 -22.99 7.77 3.45
N PRO A 84 -21.96 8.17 4.21
CA PRO A 84 -20.64 8.46 3.64
C PRO A 84 -19.97 7.24 3.02
N LEU A 85 -19.27 7.46 1.91
CA LEU A 85 -18.45 6.48 1.20
C LEU A 85 -16.99 6.95 1.22
N LEU A 86 -16.22 6.50 2.19
CA LEU A 86 -14.84 6.96 2.44
C LEU A 86 -13.84 6.34 1.45
N SER A 87 -14.17 5.16 0.93
CA SER A 87 -13.31 4.44 0.00
C SER A 87 -14.11 3.69 -1.05
N GLY A 88 -13.50 3.48 -2.22
CA GLY A 88 -14.07 2.71 -3.31
C GLY A 88 -13.13 1.61 -3.76
N HIS A 89 -13.49 0.34 -3.55
CA HIS A 89 -12.63 -0.82 -3.82
C HIS A 89 -13.05 -1.59 -5.06
N PHE A 90 -12.08 -2.09 -5.83
CA PHE A 90 -12.37 -2.82 -7.07
C PHE A 90 -12.45 -4.34 -6.90
N PHE A 91 -11.99 -4.88 -5.76
CA PHE A 91 -11.91 -6.33 -5.52
C PHE A 91 -11.32 -7.08 -6.73
N GLU A 92 -11.97 -8.13 -7.21
CA GLU A 92 -11.50 -8.95 -8.33
C GLU A 92 -11.56 -8.21 -9.68
N ARG A 93 -12.31 -7.11 -9.81
CA ARG A 93 -12.41 -6.35 -11.07
C ARG A 93 -11.06 -5.81 -11.52
N VAL A 94 -10.14 -5.56 -10.58
CA VAL A 94 -8.77 -5.14 -10.91
C VAL A 94 -8.07 -6.14 -11.84
N LEU A 95 -8.46 -7.41 -11.82
CA LEU A 95 -7.89 -8.45 -12.68
C LEU A 95 -8.30 -8.31 -14.15
N ASP A 96 -9.27 -7.45 -14.46
CA ASP A 96 -9.64 -7.11 -15.85
C ASP A 96 -8.75 -5.98 -16.42
N CYS A 97 -7.83 -5.41 -15.63
CA CYS A 97 -6.88 -4.39 -16.05
C CYS A 97 -5.52 -5.02 -16.40
N ASN A 98 -5.16 -5.00 -17.69
CA ASN A 98 -3.90 -5.57 -18.18
C ASN A 98 -2.68 -4.87 -17.58
N ALA A 99 -2.69 -3.53 -17.48
CA ALA A 99 -1.61 -2.80 -16.81
C ALA A 99 -1.44 -3.23 -15.34
N ALA A 100 -2.51 -3.42 -14.58
CA ALA A 100 -2.42 -3.91 -13.19
C ALA A 100 -1.83 -5.32 -13.12
N LEU A 101 -2.22 -6.23 -14.01
CA LEU A 101 -1.63 -7.56 -14.12
C LEU A 101 -0.16 -7.53 -14.57
N THR A 102 0.24 -6.52 -15.33
CA THR A 102 1.63 -6.35 -15.79
C THR A 102 2.50 -5.91 -14.62
N VAL A 103 2.06 -4.93 -13.82
CA VAL A 103 2.73 -4.54 -12.56
C VAL A 103 2.82 -5.74 -11.61
N GLN A 104 1.72 -6.48 -11.45
CA GLN A 104 1.64 -7.67 -10.61
C GLN A 104 2.72 -8.72 -10.93
N ARG A 105 3.07 -8.85 -12.22
CA ARG A 105 4.00 -9.87 -12.73
C ARG A 105 5.39 -9.32 -13.00
N ASP A 106 5.66 -8.07 -12.64
CA ASP A 106 6.94 -7.43 -12.92
C ASP A 106 8.09 -8.20 -12.23
N PRO A 107 9.13 -8.59 -12.98
CA PRO A 107 10.19 -9.45 -12.47
C PRO A 107 10.99 -8.79 -11.34
N LEU A 108 11.14 -7.46 -11.31
CA LEU A 108 11.86 -6.77 -10.25
C LEU A 108 11.08 -6.83 -8.93
N LEU A 109 9.76 -6.57 -8.96
CA LEU A 109 8.95 -6.61 -7.75
C LEU A 109 8.95 -8.02 -7.13
N LEU A 110 8.85 -9.04 -7.98
CA LEU A 110 8.96 -10.45 -7.54
C LEU A 110 10.36 -10.78 -6.99
N ASP A 111 11.43 -10.27 -7.62
CA ASP A 111 12.81 -10.50 -7.16
C ASP A 111 13.08 -9.81 -5.82
N ILE A 112 12.60 -8.57 -5.63
CA ILE A 112 12.64 -7.85 -4.35
C ILE A 112 11.91 -8.66 -3.27
N ALA A 113 10.66 -9.08 -3.54
CA ALA A 113 9.87 -9.86 -2.60
C ALA A 113 10.55 -11.18 -2.23
N ALA A 114 11.14 -11.89 -3.19
CA ALA A 114 11.86 -13.13 -2.94
C ALA A 114 13.12 -12.89 -2.09
N HIS A 115 13.90 -11.85 -2.34
CA HIS A 115 15.12 -11.54 -1.58
C HIS A 115 14.84 -10.96 -0.18
N TYR A 116 13.67 -10.32 0.00
CA TYR A 116 13.24 -9.81 1.30
C TYR A 116 12.52 -10.88 2.14
N LEU A 117 11.52 -11.58 1.60
CA LEU A 117 10.72 -12.55 2.37
C LEU A 117 11.34 -13.96 2.37
N GLY A 118 12.01 -14.34 1.28
CA GLY A 118 12.56 -15.67 1.00
C GLY A 118 12.05 -16.23 -0.33
N SER A 119 12.71 -17.28 -0.85
CA SER A 119 12.44 -17.85 -2.19
C SER A 119 11.02 -18.41 -2.42
N GLN A 120 10.18 -18.45 -1.39
CA GLN A 120 8.80 -18.93 -1.44
C GLN A 120 7.78 -17.79 -1.43
N ALA A 121 8.20 -16.54 -1.55
CA ALA A 121 7.31 -15.39 -1.64
C ALA A 121 6.29 -15.61 -2.78
N LYS A 122 5.01 -15.45 -2.45
CA LYS A 122 3.90 -15.53 -3.39
C LYS A 122 3.09 -14.26 -3.29
N LEU A 123 2.65 -13.77 -4.45
CA LEU A 123 1.64 -12.73 -4.47
C LEU A 123 0.34 -13.28 -3.88
N ILE A 124 -0.21 -12.56 -2.90
CA ILE A 124 -1.48 -12.91 -2.25
C ILE A 124 -2.64 -12.07 -2.77
N THR A 125 -2.41 -10.81 -3.15
CA THR A 125 -3.49 -9.87 -3.43
C THR A 125 -2.98 -8.69 -4.28
N THR A 126 -3.83 -8.23 -5.20
CA THR A 126 -3.69 -6.97 -5.91
C THR A 126 -4.92 -6.12 -5.61
N ARG A 127 -4.73 -4.84 -5.25
CA ARG A 127 -5.82 -3.92 -4.96
C ARG A 127 -5.61 -2.62 -5.71
N VAL A 128 -6.72 -2.09 -6.21
CA VAL A 128 -6.88 -0.69 -6.57
C VAL A 128 -8.03 -0.17 -5.72
N TRP A 129 -7.91 1.05 -5.22
CA TRP A 129 -8.98 1.71 -4.50
C TRP A 129 -8.87 3.22 -4.60
N TRP A 130 -10.00 3.90 -4.41
CA TRP A 130 -10.09 5.33 -4.18
C TRP A 130 -10.19 5.62 -2.68
N SER A 131 -9.56 6.70 -2.25
CA SER A 131 -9.84 7.36 -0.96
C SER A 131 -10.56 8.67 -1.28
N PHE A 132 -11.77 8.85 -0.78
CA PHE A 132 -12.56 10.05 -1.07
C PHE A 132 -12.45 11.08 0.04
N PRO A 133 -12.34 12.39 -0.29
CA PRO A 133 -12.38 13.44 0.71
C PRO A 133 -13.76 13.45 1.37
N THR A 134 -13.79 13.83 2.65
CA THR A 134 -15.01 13.78 3.43
C THR A 134 -15.19 15.08 4.20
N SER A 135 -16.38 15.66 4.07
CA SER A 135 -16.80 16.89 4.74
C SER A 135 -17.38 16.65 6.14
N SER A 136 -17.68 15.40 6.51
CA SER A 136 -18.23 15.05 7.82
C SER A 136 -18.08 13.54 8.12
N VAL A 137 -17.07 13.17 8.92
CA VAL A 137 -16.88 11.79 9.40
C VAL A 137 -17.16 11.74 10.90
N SER A 138 -18.03 10.84 11.33
CA SER A 138 -18.20 10.53 12.76
C SER A 138 -16.94 9.84 13.31
N ASP A 139 -16.70 9.90 14.62
CA ASP A 139 -15.52 9.24 15.21
C ASP A 139 -15.54 7.72 15.03
N ALA A 140 -16.73 7.10 14.91
CA ALA A 140 -16.88 5.68 14.60
C ALA A 140 -16.34 5.35 13.20
N GLU A 141 -16.62 6.20 12.22
CA GLU A 141 -16.16 6.05 10.84
C GLU A 141 -14.66 6.37 10.70
N LYS A 142 -14.13 7.35 11.45
CA LYS A 142 -12.68 7.59 11.53
C LYS A 142 -11.93 6.39 12.11
N ASN A 143 -12.48 5.78 13.16
CA ASN A 143 -11.91 4.58 13.77
C ASN A 143 -11.98 3.37 12.83
N LEU A 144 -13.06 3.21 12.06
CA LEU A 144 -13.20 2.12 11.08
C LEU A 144 -12.18 2.25 9.94
N ALA A 145 -11.90 3.48 9.51
CA ALA A 145 -10.91 3.79 8.47
C ALA A 145 -9.49 4.00 9.03
N SER A 146 -9.26 3.76 10.33
CA SER A 146 -8.00 4.02 11.05
C SER A 146 -7.43 5.43 10.82
N LEU A 147 -8.27 6.41 10.50
CA LEU A 147 -7.85 7.77 10.20
C LEU A 147 -7.22 8.41 11.44
N GLY A 148 -5.94 8.79 11.32
CA GLY A 148 -5.18 9.42 12.40
C GLY A 148 -4.63 8.48 13.48
N LYS A 149 -4.65 7.15 13.24
CA LYS A 149 -4.00 6.18 14.12
C LYS A 149 -2.95 5.38 13.35
N TYR A 150 -1.81 5.16 14.00
CA TYR A 150 -0.81 4.24 13.49
C TYR A 150 -1.30 2.81 13.68
N HIS A 151 -1.23 2.01 12.65
CA HIS A 151 -1.56 0.60 12.68
C HIS A 151 -0.53 -0.16 11.85
N PHE A 152 -0.44 -1.46 12.11
CA PHE A 152 0.39 -2.35 11.30
C PHE A 152 -0.52 -3.41 10.69
N ASP A 153 -0.23 -3.80 9.45
CA ASP A 153 -1.07 -4.72 8.72
C ASP A 153 -0.62 -6.17 8.95
N LEU A 154 -1.44 -6.95 9.66
CA LEU A 154 -1.25 -8.38 9.88
C LEU A 154 -2.08 -9.21 8.90
N ASP A 155 -1.77 -9.14 7.60
CA ASP A 155 -2.42 -10.03 6.62
C ASP A 155 -1.75 -11.43 6.54
N ASP A 156 -0.47 -11.56 6.94
CA ASP A 156 0.29 -12.83 7.00
C ASP A 156 1.49 -12.73 7.98
N TRP A 157 2.13 -13.85 8.33
CA TRP A 157 3.29 -13.94 9.22
C TRP A 157 4.46 -13.05 8.78
N ARG A 158 4.68 -12.93 7.46
CA ARG A 158 5.63 -11.99 6.83
C ARG A 158 5.09 -11.58 5.46
N MET A 159 4.91 -10.28 5.26
CA MET A 159 4.39 -9.70 4.03
C MET A 159 5.25 -8.51 3.60
N LEU A 160 5.14 -8.15 2.32
CA LEU A 160 5.72 -6.96 1.72
C LEU A 160 4.64 -6.32 0.85
N LYS A 161 4.44 -4.99 0.97
CA LYS A 161 3.43 -4.28 0.19
C LYS A 161 4.10 -3.32 -0.78
N PHE A 162 3.62 -3.32 -2.02
CA PHE A 162 4.00 -2.37 -3.05
C PHE A 162 2.82 -1.43 -3.29
N PHE A 163 3.07 -0.13 -3.22
CA PHE A 163 2.08 0.91 -3.43
C PHE A 163 2.49 1.77 -4.61
N PHE A 164 1.50 2.20 -5.39
CA PHE A 164 1.68 3.11 -6.51
C PHE A 164 0.54 4.10 -6.52
N TYR A 165 0.87 5.39 -6.60
CA TYR A 165 -0.13 6.43 -6.76
C TYR A 165 -0.61 6.48 -8.20
N LEU A 166 -1.93 6.51 -8.40
CA LEU A 166 -2.55 6.67 -9.72
C LEU A 166 -2.87 8.14 -10.03
N ASN A 167 -2.98 8.95 -8.98
CA ASN A 167 -3.15 10.39 -8.99
C ASN A 167 -2.08 11.01 -8.08
N PRO A 168 -1.68 12.28 -8.29
CA PRO A 168 -0.77 12.95 -7.36
C PRO A 168 -1.29 12.95 -5.93
N VAL A 169 -0.39 12.74 -4.97
CA VAL A 169 -0.65 12.76 -3.54
C VAL A 169 0.27 13.79 -2.89
N ASP A 170 -0.34 14.79 -2.28
CA ASP A 170 0.32 15.83 -1.49
C ASP A 170 -0.03 15.72 0.00
N ALA A 171 0.42 16.70 0.79
CA ALA A 171 0.18 16.75 2.23
C ALA A 171 -1.30 16.90 2.63
N GLU A 172 -2.17 17.38 1.74
CA GLU A 172 -3.58 17.65 2.00
C GLU A 172 -4.49 16.49 1.54
N THR A 173 -3.99 15.63 0.66
CA THR A 173 -4.71 14.47 0.11
C THR A 173 -4.72 13.21 1.00
N GLY A 174 -4.25 13.32 2.24
CA GLY A 174 -4.15 12.17 3.17
C GLY A 174 -3.02 11.21 2.80
N PRO A 175 -1.75 11.68 2.80
CA PRO A 175 -0.60 10.88 2.41
C PRO A 175 -0.37 9.69 3.36
N HIS A 176 0.29 8.65 2.83
CA HIS A 176 0.69 7.51 3.65
C HIS A 176 1.82 7.93 4.61
N VAL A 177 1.77 7.46 5.86
CA VAL A 177 2.80 7.75 6.86
C VAL A 177 3.37 6.45 7.40
N TYR A 178 4.67 6.24 7.22
CA TYR A 178 5.40 5.06 7.65
C TYR A 178 6.34 5.37 8.82
N VAL A 179 6.47 4.50 9.82
CA VAL A 179 7.41 4.71 10.94
C VAL A 179 8.72 3.99 10.67
N ARG A 180 9.76 4.72 10.24
CA ARG A 180 11.08 4.15 9.89
C ARG A 180 11.63 3.22 10.98
N GLY A 181 11.98 2.00 10.60
CA GLY A 181 12.62 1.01 11.46
C GLY A 181 11.71 0.34 12.49
N SER A 182 10.39 0.60 12.47
CA SER A 182 9.41 -0.02 13.35
C SER A 182 9.34 -1.54 13.14
N HIS A 183 9.49 -1.99 11.90
CA HIS A 183 9.50 -3.39 11.49
C HIS A 183 10.58 -4.25 12.17
N ASN A 184 11.72 -3.65 12.55
CA ASN A 184 12.83 -4.30 13.27
C ASN A 184 12.68 -4.22 14.79
N ARG A 185 11.87 -3.26 15.27
CA ARG A 185 11.66 -2.98 16.71
C ARG A 185 10.20 -3.25 17.08
N ARG A 186 9.74 -4.47 16.75
CA ARG A 186 8.38 -4.95 17.04
C ARG A 186 8.21 -5.13 18.55
N ILE A 187 7.81 -4.08 19.25
CA ILE A 187 7.57 -4.17 20.68
C ILE A 187 6.32 -5.03 20.96
N LEU A 188 6.38 -5.84 22.01
CA LEU A 188 5.33 -6.82 22.30
C LEU A 188 3.97 -6.16 22.56
N LYS A 189 3.98 -4.97 23.17
CA LYS A 189 2.77 -4.17 23.43
C LYS A 189 2.03 -3.78 22.15
N HIS A 190 2.75 -3.40 21.10
CA HIS A 190 2.13 -3.07 19.82
C HIS A 190 1.59 -4.31 19.10
N GLN A 191 2.15 -5.50 19.35
CA GLN A 191 1.71 -6.76 18.75
C GLN A 191 0.55 -7.43 19.51
N MET A 192 0.44 -7.20 20.82
CA MET A 192 -0.55 -7.85 21.70
C MET A 192 -1.69 -6.91 22.09
N THR A 193 -2.19 -6.12 21.13
CA THR A 193 -3.35 -5.24 21.32
C THR A 193 -4.58 -5.80 20.60
N LEU A 194 -5.75 -5.65 21.22
CA LEU A 194 -7.05 -5.90 20.58
C LEU A 194 -7.54 -4.68 19.79
N LEU A 195 -6.81 -3.56 19.83
CA LEU A 195 -7.12 -2.31 19.13
C LEU A 195 -6.31 -2.25 17.85
N VAL A 196 -7.00 -1.97 16.73
CA VAL A 196 -6.38 -1.89 15.40
C VAL A 196 -5.36 -0.74 15.29
N GLY A 197 -5.42 0.28 16.16
CA GLY A 197 -4.53 1.44 16.07
C GLY A 197 -3.98 1.95 17.41
N HIS A 198 -2.77 2.50 17.34
CA HIS A 198 -2.01 3.09 18.43
C HIS A 198 -1.99 4.63 18.33
N PRO A 199 -2.10 5.36 19.45
CA PRO A 199 -1.95 6.81 19.45
C PRO A 199 -0.55 7.25 18.99
N ALA A 200 -0.47 8.37 18.25
CA ALA A 200 0.80 8.91 17.76
C ALA A 200 1.83 9.12 18.88
N GLU A 201 1.42 9.71 20.00
CA GLU A 201 2.32 9.96 21.14
C GLU A 201 3.01 8.69 21.66
N GLU A 202 2.29 7.57 21.70
CA GLU A 202 2.83 6.28 22.14
C GLU A 202 3.87 5.75 21.16
N VAL A 203 3.54 5.78 19.86
CA VAL A 203 4.43 5.32 18.79
C VAL A 203 5.70 6.17 18.73
N LEU A 204 5.57 7.50 18.78
CA LEU A 204 6.70 8.43 18.74
C LEU A 204 7.61 8.33 19.97
N LYS A 205 7.05 7.99 21.15
CA LYS A 205 7.85 7.73 22.35
C LYS A 205 8.76 6.51 22.20
N VAL A 206 8.35 5.52 21.40
CA VAL A 206 9.09 4.28 21.19
C VAL A 206 10.08 4.39 20.04
N TYR A 207 9.65 4.94 18.91
CA TYR A 207 10.44 4.97 17.67
C TYR A 207 11.16 6.30 17.43
N GLY A 208 10.78 7.36 18.15
CA GLY A 208 11.36 8.69 18.07
C GLY A 208 10.52 9.66 17.25
N ALA A 209 10.64 10.96 17.53
CA ALA A 209 9.88 11.99 16.83
C ALA A 209 10.24 12.16 15.34
N GLN A 210 11.40 11.62 14.92
CA GLN A 210 11.91 11.71 13.55
C GLN A 210 11.68 10.42 12.75
N SER A 211 11.06 9.39 13.34
CA SER A 211 10.79 8.13 12.64
C SER A 211 9.64 8.21 11.61
N PRO A 212 8.58 9.03 11.77
CA PRO A 212 7.54 9.12 10.75
C PRO A 212 8.08 9.72 9.45
N ILE A 213 7.80 9.05 8.34
CA ILE A 213 8.05 9.52 6.98
C ILE A 213 6.69 9.67 6.31
N THR A 214 6.38 10.89 5.87
CA THR A 214 5.20 11.15 5.04
C THR A 214 5.56 10.91 3.58
N LEU A 215 4.78 10.09 2.90
CA LEU A 215 4.97 9.72 1.50
C LEU A 215 4.01 10.54 0.63
N THR A 216 4.60 11.37 -0.22
CA THR A 216 3.92 12.22 -1.21
C THR A 216 4.58 12.00 -2.56
N GLY A 217 3.86 12.24 -3.65
CA GLY A 217 4.44 12.26 -4.97
C GLY A 217 3.43 12.27 -6.11
N GLU A 218 3.95 12.39 -7.31
CA GLU A 218 3.17 12.40 -8.54
C GLU A 218 2.54 11.04 -8.85
N ALA A 219 1.58 11.05 -9.78
CA ALA A 219 1.06 9.81 -10.36
C ALA A 219 2.21 8.96 -10.93
N GLY A 220 2.15 7.66 -10.70
CA GLY A 220 3.18 6.69 -11.06
C GLY A 220 4.25 6.50 -9.99
N LEU A 221 4.44 7.43 -9.05
CA LEU A 221 5.37 7.20 -7.94
C LEU A 221 4.87 6.04 -7.07
N GLY A 222 5.80 5.17 -6.71
CA GLY A 222 5.57 4.05 -5.84
C GLY A 222 6.65 3.85 -4.80
N PHE A 223 6.27 3.08 -3.80
CA PHE A 223 7.10 2.69 -2.68
C PHE A 223 6.77 1.25 -2.28
N VAL A 224 7.71 0.64 -1.57
CA VAL A 224 7.59 -0.70 -1.02
C VAL A 224 7.89 -0.67 0.46
N GLU A 225 7.09 -1.36 1.25
CA GLU A 225 7.19 -1.35 2.71
C GLU A 225 6.97 -2.72 3.35
N ASP A 226 7.65 -2.92 4.49
CA ASP A 226 7.30 -3.96 5.45
C ASP A 226 6.10 -3.47 6.28
N PRO A 227 4.98 -4.21 6.29
CA PRO A 227 3.71 -3.79 6.89
C PRO A 227 3.73 -3.67 8.41
N PHE A 228 4.83 -4.05 9.08
CA PHE A 228 5.07 -3.71 10.49
C PHE A 228 5.53 -2.25 10.67
N GLY A 229 5.09 -1.37 9.77
CA GLY A 229 5.40 0.04 9.61
C GLY A 229 4.78 0.96 10.62
#